data_AF-A0AAT9SZB0-F1
#
_entry.id   AF-A0AAT9SZB0-F1
#
_cell.length_a   1.000
_cell.length_b   1.000
_cell.length_c   1.000
_cell.angle_alpha   90.00
_cell.angle_beta   90.00
_cell.angle_gamma   90.00
#
_symmetry.space_group_name_H-M   'P 1'
#
loop_
_entity.id
_entity.type
_entity.pdbx_description
1 polymer ?
#
loop_
_entity_poly.entity_id
_entity_poly.type
_entity_poly.pdbx_seq_one_letter_code
_entity_poly.pdbx_strand_id
1 'polypeptide(L)'
;MPASTARDFELFDERMPVRRYKLLLQAFLKRRGTGARQAIAESLGHTRSFVTQITSPAYDLAIPGGQVRAIVKLAELTPEEERIFLEAYVEAHPERAAEVYAQADRSLSIALPDLGDPAAQARLETLIRRLAESAIESFVDEARSQQIDDAA
;
A
#
# COMPACT_ATOMS: atom_id res chain seq x y z
N MET A 1 -11.68 12.34 26.48
CA MET A 1 -12.54 11.44 25.69
C MET A 1 -12.79 12.05 24.31
N PRO A 2 -12.10 11.64 23.24
CA PRO A 2 -12.44 12.06 21.88
C PRO A 2 -13.15 10.91 21.14
N ALA A 3 -14.48 10.86 21.24
CA ALA A 3 -15.33 9.93 20.46
C ALA A 3 -16.15 10.66 19.38
N SER A 4 -15.88 11.95 19.13
CA SER A 4 -16.72 12.79 18.26
C SER A 4 -16.27 12.81 16.80
N THR A 5 -15.01 12.50 16.51
CA THR A 5 -14.46 12.69 15.16
C THR A 5 -14.99 11.65 14.16
N ALA A 6 -15.21 10.41 14.59
CA ALA A 6 -15.59 9.32 13.69
C ALA A 6 -16.99 9.48 13.06
N ARG A 7 -17.96 10.04 13.81
CA ARG A 7 -19.37 10.16 13.36
C ARG A 7 -19.61 11.29 12.36
N ASP A 8 -18.82 12.37 12.42
CA ASP A 8 -18.95 13.49 11.48
C ASP A 8 -18.40 13.15 10.09
N PHE A 9 -17.50 12.14 10.00
CA PHE A 9 -16.99 11.62 8.73
C PHE A 9 -17.96 10.68 8.01
N GLU A 10 -18.89 10.02 8.72
CA GLU A 10 -19.79 9.01 8.13
C GLU A 10 -20.90 9.60 7.24
N LEU A 11 -21.37 10.83 7.49
CA LEU A 11 -22.58 11.37 6.85
C LEU A 11 -22.36 12.18 5.55
N PHE A 12 -21.14 12.60 5.21
CA PHE A 12 -20.86 13.41 4.02
C PHE A 12 -20.25 12.63 2.83
N ASP A 13 -20.05 11.31 2.98
CA ASP A 13 -19.07 10.56 2.18
C ASP A 13 -19.63 9.40 1.33
N GLU A 14 -20.89 8.99 1.53
CA GLU A 14 -21.50 7.85 0.81
C GLU A 14 -21.70 8.07 -0.71
N ARG A 15 -21.66 9.33 -1.19
CA ARG A 15 -21.92 9.67 -2.61
C ARG A 15 -20.69 10.12 -3.40
N MET A 16 -19.52 10.19 -2.76
CA MET A 16 -18.26 10.60 -3.39
C MET A 16 -17.11 9.73 -2.87
N PRO A 17 -17.03 8.46 -3.29
CA PRO A 17 -16.05 7.51 -2.75
C PRO A 17 -14.59 7.96 -2.98
N VAL A 18 -14.34 8.78 -4.02
CA VAL A 18 -13.03 9.41 -4.26
C VAL A 18 -12.64 10.40 -3.15
N ARG A 19 -13.61 11.13 -2.62
CA ARG A 19 -13.40 12.11 -1.57
C ARG A 19 -13.07 11.44 -0.23
N ARG A 20 -13.70 10.29 0.03
CA ARG A 20 -13.51 9.46 1.23
C ARG A 20 -12.06 9.08 1.48
N TYR A 21 -11.43 8.37 0.54
CA TYR A 21 -10.04 7.95 0.73
C TYR A 21 -9.08 9.16 0.78
N LYS A 22 -9.39 10.26 0.07
CA LYS A 22 -8.58 11.49 0.10
C LYS A 22 -8.69 12.23 1.44
N LEU A 23 -9.85 12.20 2.10
CA LEU A 23 -10.00 12.76 3.45
C LEU A 23 -9.19 11.96 4.46
N LEU A 24 -9.18 10.62 4.36
CA LEU A 24 -8.31 9.76 5.15
C LEU A 24 -6.84 10.12 4.94
N LEU A 25 -6.39 10.19 3.69
CA LEU A 25 -5.02 10.57 3.36
C LEU A 25 -4.67 11.96 3.88
N GLN A 26 -5.57 12.94 3.76
CA GLN A 26 -5.36 14.28 4.28
C GLN A 26 -5.20 14.28 5.81
N ALA A 27 -5.99 13.48 6.53
CA ALA A 27 -5.88 13.34 7.98
C ALA A 27 -4.53 12.72 8.39
N PHE A 28 -4.08 11.67 7.69
CA PHE A 28 -2.77 11.05 7.92
C PHE A 28 -1.62 12.02 7.63
N LEU A 29 -1.67 12.74 6.51
CA LEU A 29 -0.65 13.74 6.17
C LEU A 29 -0.62 14.93 7.13
N LYS A 30 -1.77 15.33 7.70
CA LYS A 30 -1.83 16.38 8.74
C LYS A 30 -1.13 15.93 10.03
N ARG A 31 -1.20 14.65 10.42
CA ARG A 31 -0.52 14.12 11.61
C ARG A 31 1.01 14.20 11.50
N ARG A 32 1.58 14.10 10.30
CA ARG A 32 3.04 14.15 10.08
C ARG A 32 3.61 15.55 9.84
N GLY A 33 2.76 16.57 9.74
CA GLY A 33 3.18 17.95 9.54
C GLY A 33 3.39 18.35 8.07
N THR A 34 3.80 19.60 7.86
CA THR A 34 3.79 20.25 6.54
C THR A 34 4.79 19.68 5.52
N GLY A 35 5.77 18.87 5.96
CA GLY A 35 6.80 18.27 5.10
C GLY A 35 6.38 16.99 4.35
N ALA A 36 5.30 16.32 4.77
CA ALA A 36 4.93 15.01 4.21
C ALA A 36 4.59 15.06 2.71
N ARG A 37 3.94 16.13 2.24
CA ARG A 37 3.63 16.30 0.81
C ARG A 37 4.87 16.58 -0.03
N GLN A 38 5.88 17.23 0.55
CA GLN A 38 7.13 17.51 -0.12
C GLN A 38 7.96 16.23 -0.26
N ALA A 39 8.05 15.42 0.80
CA ALA A 39 8.69 14.11 0.76
C ALA A 39 8.04 13.16 -0.26
N ILE A 40 6.70 13.20 -0.38
CA ILE A 40 5.98 12.45 -1.41
C ILE A 40 6.33 12.92 -2.82
N ALA A 41 6.42 14.24 -3.05
CA ALA A 41 6.78 14.80 -4.35
C ALA A 41 8.19 14.38 -4.78
N GLU A 42 9.15 14.50 -3.86
CA GLU A 42 10.55 14.12 -4.09
C GLU A 42 10.71 12.63 -4.35
N SER A 43 10.05 11.78 -3.56
CA SER A 43 10.16 10.32 -3.71
C SER A 43 9.44 9.77 -4.93
N LEU A 44 8.38 10.42 -5.41
CA LEU A 44 7.65 9.99 -6.61
C LEU A 44 8.20 10.62 -7.90
N GLY A 45 9.16 11.56 -7.81
CA GLY A 45 9.66 12.31 -8.96
C GLY A 45 8.62 13.24 -9.59
N HIS A 46 7.57 13.61 -8.85
CA HIS A 46 6.45 14.43 -9.34
C HIS A 46 6.49 15.85 -8.80
N THR A 47 5.81 16.76 -9.50
CA THR A 47 5.69 18.15 -9.03
C THR A 47 4.81 18.25 -7.78
N ARG A 48 5.09 19.24 -6.92
CA ARG A 48 4.26 19.57 -5.76
C ARG A 48 2.79 19.80 -6.12
N SER A 49 2.53 20.37 -7.31
CA SER A 49 1.18 20.58 -7.84
C SER A 49 0.45 19.25 -8.09
N PHE A 50 1.11 18.31 -8.76
CA PHE A 50 0.56 16.96 -9.01
C PHE A 50 0.25 16.24 -7.69
N VAL A 51 1.18 16.28 -6.74
CA VAL A 51 0.95 15.69 -5.40
C VAL A 51 -0.22 16.33 -4.68
N THR A 52 -0.38 17.65 -4.76
CA THR A 52 -1.55 18.33 -4.18
C THR A 52 -2.86 17.89 -4.85
N GLN A 53 -2.88 17.71 -6.16
CA GLN A 53 -4.07 17.28 -6.89
C GLN A 53 -4.50 15.85 -6.53
N ILE A 54 -3.54 14.93 -6.40
CA ILE A 54 -3.87 13.53 -6.07
C ILE A 54 -4.16 13.32 -4.57
N THR A 55 -3.59 14.16 -3.68
CA THR A 55 -3.74 14.00 -2.22
C THR A 55 -4.84 14.87 -1.58
N SER A 56 -5.32 15.91 -2.27
CA SER A 56 -6.35 16.81 -1.74
C SER A 56 -7.75 16.40 -2.21
N PRO A 57 -8.74 16.34 -1.29
CA PRO A 57 -10.14 16.04 -1.64
C PRO A 57 -10.82 17.14 -2.48
N ALA A 58 -10.15 18.29 -2.69
CA ALA A 58 -10.66 19.38 -3.52
C ALA A 58 -10.51 19.15 -5.03
N TYR A 59 -9.81 18.08 -5.44
CA TYR A 59 -9.58 17.74 -6.83
C TYR A 59 -10.12 16.34 -7.12
N ASP A 60 -10.65 16.12 -8.31
CA ASP A 60 -11.18 14.81 -8.74
C ASP A 60 -10.09 13.87 -9.28
N LEU A 61 -8.85 14.35 -9.42
CA LEU A 61 -7.75 13.56 -9.95
C LEU A 61 -7.46 12.34 -9.07
N ALA A 62 -7.74 11.14 -9.56
CA ALA A 62 -7.48 9.90 -8.85
C ALA A 62 -5.97 9.68 -8.64
N ILE A 63 -5.59 9.05 -7.52
CA ILE A 63 -4.23 8.56 -7.34
C ILE A 63 -4.01 7.43 -8.35
N PRO A 64 -2.92 7.38 -9.12
CA PRO A 64 -2.62 6.24 -10.00
C PRO A 64 -2.45 4.94 -9.19
N GLY A 65 -3.02 3.83 -9.65
CA GLY A 65 -3.01 2.54 -8.93
C GLY A 65 -1.60 2.10 -8.56
N GLY A 66 -0.68 2.17 -9.53
CA GLY A 66 0.74 1.87 -9.33
C GLY A 66 1.47 2.72 -8.27
N GLN A 67 0.94 3.90 -7.90
CA GLN A 67 1.55 4.81 -6.92
C GLN A 67 0.85 4.80 -5.57
N VAL A 68 -0.31 4.15 -5.44
CA VAL A 68 -1.14 4.26 -4.23
C VAL A 68 -0.45 3.69 -3.00
N ARG A 69 0.20 2.52 -3.13
CA ARG A 69 0.97 1.91 -2.05
C ARG A 69 2.26 2.65 -1.74
N ALA A 70 2.92 3.23 -2.75
CA ALA A 70 4.09 4.07 -2.52
C ALA A 70 3.72 5.30 -1.67
N ILE A 71 2.60 5.95 -1.98
CA ILE A 71 2.08 7.08 -1.19
C ILE A 71 1.74 6.64 0.23
N VAL A 72 1.11 5.48 0.41
CA VAL A 72 0.76 4.95 1.75
C VAL A 72 2.01 4.65 2.57
N LYS A 73 3.00 3.96 1.99
CA LYS A 73 4.29 3.68 2.63
C LYS A 73 5.01 4.96 3.01
N LEU A 74 5.10 5.91 2.06
CA LEU A 74 5.71 7.21 2.31
C LEU A 74 4.96 7.99 3.36
N ALA A 75 3.64 7.84 3.43
CA ALA A 75 2.76 8.45 4.43
C ALA A 75 2.86 7.79 5.82
N GLU A 76 3.67 6.73 5.97
CA GLU A 76 3.92 5.98 7.22
C GLU A 76 2.63 5.56 7.92
N LEU A 77 1.63 5.12 7.15
CA LEU A 77 0.41 4.58 7.72
C LEU A 77 0.73 3.30 8.51
N THR A 78 0.05 3.12 9.63
CA THR A 78 0.03 1.80 10.29
C THR A 78 -0.64 0.76 9.38
N PRO A 79 -0.39 -0.54 9.58
CA PRO A 79 -1.01 -1.58 8.76
C PRO A 79 -2.54 -1.51 8.71
N GLU A 80 -3.17 -1.09 9.82
CA GLU A 80 -4.62 -0.91 9.90
C GLU A 80 -5.10 0.34 9.14
N GLU A 81 -4.39 1.46 9.25
CA GLU A 81 -4.69 2.68 8.48
C GLU A 81 -4.50 2.44 6.97
N GLU A 82 -3.45 1.69 6.58
CA GLU A 82 -3.21 1.26 5.20
C GLU A 82 -4.36 0.41 4.67
N ARG A 83 -4.81 -0.59 5.44
CA ARG A 83 -5.94 -1.43 5.07
C ARG A 83 -7.20 -0.61 4.82
N ILE A 84 -7.57 0.25 5.78
CA ILE A 84 -8.76 1.12 5.69
C ILE A 84 -8.67 2.06 4.47
N PHE A 85 -7.50 2.63 4.21
CA PHE A 85 -7.29 3.51 3.07
C PHE A 85 -7.40 2.77 1.74
N LEU A 86 -6.78 1.59 1.62
CA LEU A 86 -6.79 0.79 0.40
C LEU A 86 -8.19 0.26 0.09
N GLU A 87 -8.96 -0.15 1.10
CA GLU A 87 -10.36 -0.54 0.93
C GLU A 87 -11.21 0.61 0.37
N ALA A 88 -11.09 1.82 0.95
CA ALA A 88 -11.79 3.00 0.47
C ALA A 88 -11.34 3.43 -0.95
N TYR A 89 -10.06 3.20 -1.30
CA TYR A 89 -9.55 3.47 -2.63
C TYR A 89 -10.08 2.48 -3.68
N VAL A 90 -10.15 1.19 -3.35
CA VAL A 90 -10.71 0.15 -4.23
C VAL A 90 -12.21 0.32 -4.41
N GLU A 91 -12.94 0.73 -3.37
CA GLU A 91 -14.37 1.07 -3.48
C GLU A 91 -14.60 2.24 -4.45
N ALA A 92 -13.68 3.22 -4.47
CA ALA A 92 -13.74 4.37 -5.37
C ALA A 92 -13.32 4.07 -6.81
N HIS A 93 -12.42 3.10 -7.01
CA HIS A 93 -11.86 2.74 -8.32
C HIS A 93 -11.80 1.21 -8.49
N PRO A 94 -12.96 0.54 -8.68
CA PRO A 94 -13.02 -0.91 -8.82
C PRO A 94 -12.16 -1.45 -9.96
N GLU A 95 -11.98 -0.67 -11.03
CA GLU A 95 -11.16 -1.02 -12.19
C GLU A 95 -9.66 -1.09 -11.87
N ARG A 96 -9.22 -0.46 -10.76
CA ARG A 96 -7.81 -0.43 -10.33
C ARG A 96 -7.52 -1.43 -9.22
N ALA A 97 -8.52 -2.18 -8.75
CA ALA A 97 -8.37 -3.17 -7.69
C ALA A 97 -7.27 -4.19 -8.00
N ALA A 98 -7.21 -4.66 -9.25
CA ALA A 98 -6.21 -5.62 -9.69
C ALA A 98 -4.78 -5.10 -9.51
N GLU A 99 -4.52 -3.84 -9.84
CA GLU A 99 -3.20 -3.21 -9.67
C GLU A 99 -2.83 -3.07 -8.19
N VAL A 100 -3.79 -2.65 -7.36
CA VAL A 100 -3.59 -2.46 -5.91
C VAL A 100 -3.32 -3.78 -5.19
N TYR A 101 -4.04 -4.84 -5.56
CA TYR A 101 -3.85 -6.18 -5.00
C TYR A 101 -2.65 -6.91 -5.60
N ALA A 102 -2.26 -6.63 -6.85
CA ALA A 102 -1.02 -7.16 -7.42
C ALA A 102 0.20 -6.66 -6.64
N GLN A 103 0.12 -5.44 -6.10
CA GLN A 103 1.16 -4.85 -5.25
C GLN A 103 1.07 -5.28 -3.77
N ALA A 104 0.10 -6.11 -3.38
CA ALA A 104 0.00 -6.67 -2.03
C ALA A 104 1.01 -7.78 -1.83
N ASP A 105 1.79 -7.69 -0.75
CA ASP A 105 2.62 -8.78 -0.28
C ASP A 105 1.70 -9.97 0.00
N ARG A 106 1.67 -10.94 -0.93
CA ARG A 106 0.91 -12.17 -0.74
C ARG A 106 1.68 -13.04 0.23
N SER A 107 1.10 -13.34 1.38
CA SER A 107 1.67 -14.31 2.31
C SER A 107 1.35 -15.74 1.85
N LEU A 108 2.39 -16.57 1.76
CA LEU A 108 2.29 -18.01 1.53
C LEU A 108 2.59 -18.72 2.85
N SER A 109 1.66 -19.54 3.34
CA SER A 109 1.86 -20.38 4.54
C SER A 109 2.00 -21.84 4.15
N ILE A 110 3.03 -22.51 4.65
CA ILE A 110 3.33 -23.92 4.36
C ILE A 110 3.25 -24.69 5.68
N ALA A 111 2.38 -25.70 5.73
CA ALA A 111 2.30 -26.60 6.87
C ALA A 111 3.50 -27.56 6.84
N LEU A 112 4.31 -27.54 7.91
CA LEU A 112 5.44 -28.45 8.06
C LEU A 112 5.03 -29.66 8.93
N PRO A 113 5.51 -30.87 8.60
CA PRO A 113 5.35 -32.01 9.49
C PRO A 113 6.13 -31.77 10.79
N ASP A 114 5.63 -32.31 11.90
CA ASP A 114 6.36 -32.33 13.17
C ASP A 114 7.40 -33.45 13.12
N LEU A 115 8.68 -33.09 13.23
CA LEU A 115 9.78 -34.03 13.24
C LEU A 115 10.07 -34.61 14.62
N GLY A 116 9.45 -34.10 15.69
CA GLY A 116 9.64 -34.55 17.07
C GLY A 116 11.02 -34.23 17.68
N ASP A 117 12.00 -33.80 16.87
CA ASP A 117 13.28 -33.24 17.29
C ASP A 117 13.30 -31.72 17.04
N PRO A 118 13.36 -30.88 18.10
CA PRO A 118 13.41 -29.43 17.97
C PRO A 118 14.57 -28.93 17.10
N ALA A 119 15.73 -29.61 17.15
CA ALA A 119 16.88 -29.22 16.34
C ALA A 119 16.67 -29.56 14.86
N ALA A 120 16.04 -30.69 14.55
CA ALA A 120 15.65 -31.03 13.19
C ALA A 120 14.57 -30.09 12.66
N GLN A 121 13.59 -29.71 13.48
CA GLN A 121 12.54 -28.76 13.12
C GLN A 121 13.13 -27.39 12.75
N ALA A 122 14.01 -26.85 13.59
CA ALA A 122 14.68 -25.57 13.32
C ALA A 122 15.54 -25.61 12.06
N ARG A 123 16.24 -26.73 11.79
CA ARG A 123 16.99 -26.93 10.54
C ARG A 123 16.06 -26.95 9.33
N LEU A 124 14.93 -27.65 9.42
CA LEU A 124 13.93 -27.71 8.34
C LEU A 124 13.36 -26.32 8.03
N GLU A 125 12.92 -25.58 9.05
CA GLU A 125 12.40 -24.23 8.90
C GLU A 125 13.43 -23.28 8.27
N THR A 126 14.69 -23.36 8.72
CA THR A 126 15.78 -22.54 8.16
C THR A 126 16.03 -22.87 6.68
N LEU A 127 16.00 -24.15 6.31
CA LEU A 127 16.20 -24.57 4.92
C LEU A 127 15.05 -24.10 4.02
N ILE A 128 13.81 -24.26 4.47
CA ILE A 128 12.62 -23.81 3.71
C ILE A 128 12.63 -22.30 3.54
N ARG A 129 12.95 -21.55 4.59
CA ARG A 129 13.06 -20.08 4.53
C ARG A 129 14.10 -19.66 3.50
N ARG A 130 15.31 -20.21 3.58
CA ARG A 130 16.40 -19.87 2.65
C ARG A 130 16.05 -20.21 1.19
N LEU A 131 15.40 -21.36 0.97
CA LEU A 131 14.94 -21.76 -0.35
C LEU A 131 13.89 -20.80 -0.90
N ALA A 132 12.92 -20.41 -0.06
CA ALA A 132 11.90 -19.44 -0.43
C ALA A 132 12.51 -18.07 -0.76
N GLU A 133 13.42 -17.56 0.06
CA GLU A 133 14.15 -16.31 -0.19
C GLU A 133 14.87 -16.33 -1.54
N SER A 134 15.63 -17.39 -1.82
CA SER A 134 16.36 -17.52 -3.08
C SER A 134 15.42 -17.63 -4.30
N ALA A 135 14.31 -18.34 -4.17
CA ALA A 135 13.32 -18.44 -5.24
C ALA A 135 12.66 -17.08 -5.50
N ILE A 136 12.27 -16.36 -4.43
CA ILE A 136 11.67 -15.02 -4.54
C ILE A 136 12.64 -14.06 -5.26
N GLU A 137 13.91 -14.02 -4.86
CA GLU A 137 14.92 -13.18 -5.52
C GLU A 137 15.03 -13.47 -7.03
N SER A 138 15.11 -14.76 -7.39
CA SER A 138 15.19 -15.18 -8.81
C SER A 138 13.97 -14.72 -9.61
N PHE A 139 12.75 -14.88 -9.08
CA PHE A 139 11.53 -14.46 -9.76
C PHE A 139 11.39 -12.94 -9.86
N VAL A 140 11.84 -12.20 -8.83
CA VAL A 140 11.83 -10.74 -8.85
C VAL A 140 12.80 -10.20 -9.90
N ASP A 141 13.98 -10.80 -10.03
CA ASP A 141 14.97 -10.41 -11.04
C ASP A 141 14.52 -10.72 -12.47
N GLU A 142 13.88 -11.88 -12.69
CA GLU A 142 13.24 -12.21 -13.97
C GLU A 142 12.13 -11.22 -14.34
N ALA A 143 11.22 -10.93 -13.41
CA ALA A 143 10.12 -9.98 -13.64
C ALA A 143 10.62 -8.56 -13.93
N ARG A 144 11.71 -8.13 -13.26
CA ARG A 144 12.33 -6.82 -13.51
C ARG A 144 13.00 -6.76 -14.89
N SER A 145 13.61 -7.86 -15.33
CA SER A 145 14.27 -7.94 -16.65
C SER A 145 13.24 -7.88 -17.79
N GLN A 146 12.11 -8.58 -17.65
CA GLN A 146 11.02 -8.54 -18.63
C GLN A 146 10.33 -7.18 -18.73
N GLN A 147 10.18 -6.43 -17.64
CA GLN A 147 9.62 -5.07 -17.68
C GLN A 147 10.53 -4.05 -18.39
N ILE A 148 11.85 -4.28 -18.42
CA ILE A 148 12.79 -3.41 -19.15
C ILE A 148 12.70 -3.67 -20.65
N ASP A 149 12.54 -4.93 -21.05
CA ASP A 149 12.43 -5.31 -22.47
C ASP A 149 11.07 -4.93 -23.10
N ASP A 150 9.97 -4.96 -22.33
CA ASP A 150 8.64 -4.52 -22.82
C ASP A 150 8.50 -2.98 -22.93
N ALA A 151 9.42 -2.22 -22.34
CA ALA A 151 9.42 -0.75 -22.38
C ALA A 151 10.35 -0.15 -23.45
N ALA A 152 11.07 -1.00 -24.21
CA ALA A 152 12.00 -0.64 -25.28
C ALA A 152 11.38 -0.86 -26.67
#